data_AF-A0A1Y1UIC8-F1
#
_entry.id   AF-A0A1Y1UIC8-F1
#
_cell.length_a   1.000
_cell.length_b   1.000
_cell.length_c   1.000
_cell.angle_alpha   90.00
_cell.angle_beta   90.00
_cell.angle_gamma   90.00
#
_symmetry.space_group_name_H-M   'P 1'
#
loop_
_entity.id
_entity.type
_entity.pdbx_description
1 polymer ?
#
loop_
_entity_poly.entity_id
_entity_poly.type
_entity_poly.pdbx_seq_one_letter_code
_entity_poly.pdbx_strand_id
1 'polypeptide(L)'
;MRPRKSSSTYTISSGSESDPYAPSPSPPPAKRSKVTRKTANAPACVASSRPHGPEYHSTSDVITSQDALLDWFEQVRDKRRMPWRKPYDPDLSPEAKGQRAYEIWVSEVMLQQTQVSTVIAYWNRWIAKWPTIADLAKADLEEVNAMWRGLGYYRRARSLLEGAKTIMSNPKYKGRLPSDPIELEKGIPGVGKYTAGAICSTAYGTRTPLVDGNVHRLLTRLLAIHASQTGPATIKQLWKSAAEMVDALPDRPGVAGDWNQALMELGSQVCKPTAPDCGSCPLRSSCKAYAEVKRPPPQPTLACTLCEPIPTTIPSVCIFPMRKEKKTSREEHEVVCILEWRSDTDRRWLFTKRPDKGLLAGLYEPPTTPIPPDSTSTDRERLALESLSTYVQLTQSPTPRYIASVPHIFSHINMTYHVVHVLVEPPPGTTLPPTTGIWYDADTVESANVGTGVKKVWAAVYGSWGRFEAKTAPKTIRKVMMPLMPRK
;
A
#
# COMPACT_ATOMS: atom_id res chain seq x y z
N MET A 1 10.14 -55.84 -41.34
CA MET A 1 11.47 -55.91 -41.97
C MET A 1 12.14 -54.53 -41.90
N ARG A 2 13.32 -54.42 -41.27
CA ARG A 2 14.34 -53.40 -41.64
C ARG A 2 14.70 -53.60 -43.15
N PRO A 3 15.32 -52.67 -43.92
CA PRO A 3 16.38 -51.75 -43.44
C PRO A 3 16.66 -50.41 -44.22
N ARG A 4 17.66 -49.68 -43.68
CA ARG A 4 18.79 -48.92 -44.32
C ARG A 4 18.47 -47.69 -45.21
N LYS A 5 18.96 -46.49 -44.90
CA LYS A 5 20.35 -45.91 -44.82
C LYS A 5 21.01 -45.63 -46.18
N SER A 6 21.71 -44.48 -46.19
CA SER A 6 22.83 -44.04 -47.05
C SER A 6 22.42 -43.41 -48.38
N SER A 7 23.10 -42.41 -48.94
CA SER A 7 24.21 -41.52 -48.56
C SER A 7 24.53 -40.63 -49.76
N SER A 8 25.25 -39.53 -49.54
CA SER A 8 26.22 -38.94 -50.51
C SER A 8 25.58 -38.13 -51.67
N THR A 9 26.11 -37.04 -52.21
CA THR A 9 27.43 -36.37 -52.11
C THR A 9 27.33 -34.97 -52.78
N TYR A 10 28.04 -34.00 -52.20
CA TYR A 10 28.84 -32.91 -52.79
C TYR A 10 28.55 -32.39 -54.22
N THR A 11 28.19 -31.12 -54.41
CA THR A 11 29.03 -29.90 -54.55
C THR A 11 29.69 -29.74 -55.93
N ILE A 12 29.30 -28.69 -56.68
CA ILE A 12 30.15 -28.03 -57.68
C ILE A 12 30.15 -26.53 -57.39
N SER A 13 31.37 -26.02 -57.40
CA SER A 13 31.84 -24.65 -57.18
C SER A 13 31.92 -23.88 -58.49
N SER A 14 31.59 -22.60 -58.46
CA SER A 14 32.27 -21.48 -59.15
C SER A 14 31.45 -20.20 -58.89
N GLY A 15 31.99 -19.02 -58.72
CA GLY A 15 33.35 -18.50 -58.72
C GLY A 15 33.24 -17.05 -58.22
N SER A 16 34.25 -16.62 -57.47
CA SER A 16 34.37 -15.33 -56.81
C SER A 16 34.92 -14.24 -57.72
N GLU A 17 34.36 -13.03 -57.65
CA GLU A 17 35.12 -11.78 -57.77
C GLU A 17 34.75 -10.87 -56.60
N SER A 18 35.76 -10.40 -55.88
CA SER A 18 35.68 -9.66 -54.62
C SER A 18 36.06 -8.19 -54.83
N ASP A 19 35.18 -7.29 -54.42
CA ASP A 19 35.39 -5.84 -54.39
C ASP A 19 36.04 -5.41 -53.05
N PRO A 20 37.20 -4.73 -53.04
CA PRO A 20 37.99 -4.50 -51.82
C PRO A 20 37.55 -3.29 -50.96
N TYR A 21 36.33 -2.75 -51.13
CA TYR A 21 35.88 -1.56 -50.39
C TYR A 21 34.43 -1.64 -49.86
N ALA A 22 34.02 -2.79 -49.32
CA ALA A 22 32.74 -2.92 -48.61
C ALA A 22 32.91 -2.70 -47.07
N PRO A 23 32.17 -1.78 -46.45
CA PRO A 23 32.19 -1.58 -44.99
C PRO A 23 31.63 -2.81 -44.25
N SER A 24 32.32 -3.22 -43.18
CA SER A 24 31.97 -4.41 -42.40
C SER A 24 30.53 -4.35 -41.85
N PRO A 25 29.71 -5.41 -42.00
CA PRO A 25 28.38 -5.46 -41.41
C PRO A 25 28.48 -5.46 -39.88
N SER A 26 27.74 -4.57 -39.24
CA SER A 26 27.61 -4.48 -37.79
C SER A 26 27.11 -5.81 -37.21
N PRO A 27 27.58 -6.22 -36.01
CA PRO A 27 27.15 -7.48 -35.43
C PRO A 27 25.64 -7.48 -35.17
N PRO A 28 24.96 -8.63 -35.33
CA PRO A 28 23.53 -8.73 -35.08
C PRO A 28 23.22 -8.39 -33.62
N PRO A 29 22.04 -7.82 -33.34
CA PRO A 29 21.68 -7.44 -31.98
C PRO A 29 21.77 -8.66 -31.07
N ALA A 30 22.55 -8.53 -30.00
CA ALA A 30 22.70 -9.57 -28.99
C ALA A 30 21.30 -10.04 -28.57
N LYS A 31 21.02 -11.33 -28.75
CA LYS A 31 19.79 -11.96 -28.26
C LYS A 31 19.63 -11.56 -26.81
N ARG A 32 18.60 -10.75 -26.51
CA ARG A 32 18.20 -10.40 -25.14
C ARG A 32 18.11 -11.70 -24.35
N SER A 33 19.11 -11.94 -23.49
CA SER A 33 19.04 -12.97 -22.49
C SER A 33 17.76 -12.70 -21.69
N LYS A 34 16.79 -13.61 -21.77
CA LYS A 34 15.65 -13.61 -20.85
C LYS A 34 16.24 -13.49 -19.45
N VAL A 35 16.02 -12.34 -18.81
CA VAL A 35 16.34 -12.14 -17.41
C VAL A 35 15.49 -13.14 -16.64
N THR A 36 16.08 -14.27 -16.29
CA THR A 36 15.49 -15.23 -15.38
C THR A 36 15.31 -14.50 -14.05
N ARG A 37 14.06 -14.45 -13.58
CA ARG A 37 13.69 -13.93 -12.25
C ARG A 37 14.57 -14.63 -11.20
N LYS A 38 15.61 -13.97 -10.73
CA LYS A 38 16.27 -14.35 -9.48
C LYS A 38 15.34 -13.92 -8.33
N THR A 39 14.50 -14.84 -7.88
CA THR A 39 14.00 -14.76 -6.51
C THR A 39 15.22 -14.95 -5.61
N ALA A 40 15.44 -14.06 -4.65
CA ALA A 40 16.54 -14.18 -3.67
C ALA A 40 16.34 -15.32 -2.65
N ASN A 41 15.48 -16.29 -2.99
CA ASN A 41 15.22 -17.59 -2.36
C ASN A 41 14.97 -18.67 -3.45
N ALA A 42 15.33 -18.44 -4.73
CA ALA A 42 15.43 -19.55 -5.67
C ALA A 42 16.44 -20.51 -5.05
N PRO A 43 16.01 -21.71 -4.64
CA PRO A 43 16.95 -22.62 -4.05
C PRO A 43 17.99 -22.94 -5.13
N ALA A 44 19.24 -22.55 -4.91
CA ALA A 44 20.34 -23.21 -5.57
C ALA A 44 20.22 -24.68 -5.19
N CYS A 45 19.90 -25.54 -6.17
CA CYS A 45 19.78 -27.00 -6.06
C CYS A 45 19.52 -27.55 -4.65
N VAL A 46 18.27 -27.61 -4.19
CA VAL A 46 17.97 -28.20 -2.87
C VAL A 46 17.60 -29.67 -3.01
N ALA A 47 18.60 -30.54 -2.88
CA ALA A 47 18.42 -31.93 -2.52
C ALA A 47 18.45 -32.05 -0.98
N SER A 48 17.36 -31.64 -0.33
CA SER A 48 17.17 -31.76 1.13
C SER A 48 15.76 -31.30 1.47
N SER A 49 14.88 -32.25 1.80
CA SER A 49 13.47 -32.00 2.17
C SER A 49 13.32 -31.87 3.69
N ARG A 50 12.31 -31.11 4.12
CA ARG A 50 11.89 -30.99 5.53
C ARG A 50 10.61 -31.83 5.74
N PRO A 51 10.70 -33.16 5.90
CA PRO A 51 9.53 -33.99 6.13
C PRO A 51 8.90 -33.63 7.48
N HIS A 52 7.59 -33.38 7.48
CA HIS A 52 6.78 -33.16 8.68
C HIS A 52 5.31 -33.42 8.33
N GLY A 53 4.49 -33.65 9.36
CA GLY A 53 3.08 -33.94 9.20
C GLY A 53 2.22 -32.73 9.53
N PRO A 54 0.94 -32.74 9.13
CA PRO A 54 0.01 -31.65 9.40
C PRO A 54 -0.14 -31.33 10.90
N GLU A 55 0.00 -32.33 11.77
CA GLU A 55 -0.01 -32.21 13.23
C GLU A 55 1.10 -31.31 13.77
N TYR A 56 2.21 -31.18 13.01
CA TYR A 56 3.30 -30.30 13.39
C TYR A 56 2.88 -28.82 13.41
N HIS A 57 1.83 -28.42 12.69
CA HIS A 57 1.29 -27.07 12.73
C HIS A 57 0.28 -26.83 13.87
N SER A 58 0.28 -27.69 14.90
CA SER A 58 -0.55 -27.56 16.11
C SER A 58 -0.30 -26.27 16.89
N THR A 59 -1.36 -25.76 17.51
CA THR A 59 -1.39 -24.57 18.39
C THR A 59 -1.07 -24.88 19.86
N SER A 60 -0.95 -26.16 20.24
CA SER A 60 -0.78 -26.63 21.62
C SER A 60 0.33 -25.91 22.38
N ASP A 61 1.53 -25.77 21.77
CA ASP A 61 2.68 -25.14 22.43
C ASP A 61 2.44 -23.64 22.68
N VAL A 62 1.66 -22.99 21.82
CA VAL A 62 1.31 -21.57 21.98
C VAL A 62 0.25 -21.40 23.06
N ILE A 63 -0.72 -22.32 23.12
CA ILE A 63 -1.77 -22.34 24.14
C ILE A 63 -1.14 -22.46 25.54
N THR A 64 -0.15 -23.32 25.73
CA THR A 64 0.54 -23.48 27.03
C THR A 64 1.40 -22.27 27.43
N SER A 65 1.60 -21.29 26.54
CA SER A 65 2.40 -20.07 26.79
C SER A 65 1.58 -18.79 26.67
N GLN A 66 0.25 -18.89 26.80
CA GLN A 66 -0.64 -17.73 26.70
C GLN A 66 -0.37 -16.69 27.78
N ASP A 67 -0.20 -17.13 29.02
CA ASP A 67 0.09 -16.25 30.16
C ASP A 67 1.39 -15.48 29.94
N ALA A 68 2.44 -16.13 29.45
CA ALA A 68 3.72 -15.46 29.15
C ALA A 68 3.58 -14.31 28.13
N LEU A 69 2.68 -14.44 27.14
CA LEU A 69 2.41 -13.35 26.21
C LEU A 69 1.58 -12.23 26.86
N LEU A 70 0.56 -12.60 27.66
CA LEU A 70 -0.30 -11.63 28.34
C LEU A 70 0.51 -10.81 29.36
N ASP A 71 1.33 -11.45 30.19
CA ASP A 71 2.22 -10.81 31.16
C ASP A 71 3.20 -9.85 30.48
N TRP A 72 3.81 -10.30 29.38
CA TRP A 72 4.67 -9.44 28.57
C TRP A 72 3.90 -8.24 28.02
N PHE A 73 2.66 -8.43 27.54
CA PHE A 73 1.85 -7.37 26.98
C PHE A 73 1.48 -6.33 28.02
N GLU A 74 1.14 -6.72 29.24
CA GLU A 74 0.87 -5.79 30.34
C GLU A 74 2.04 -4.82 30.57
N GLN A 75 3.28 -5.31 30.50
CA GLN A 75 4.48 -4.48 30.68
C GLN A 75 4.73 -3.50 29.53
N VAL A 76 4.19 -3.75 28.33
CA VAL A 76 4.44 -2.93 27.14
C VAL A 76 3.22 -2.20 26.60
N ARG A 77 2.03 -2.48 27.14
CA ARG A 77 0.71 -1.97 26.70
C ARG A 77 0.74 -0.48 26.39
N ASP A 78 1.28 0.30 27.34
CA ASP A 78 1.20 1.77 27.33
C ASP A 78 2.46 2.45 26.80
N LYS A 79 3.54 1.71 26.51
CA LYS A 79 4.84 2.28 26.06
C LYS A 79 4.70 3.16 24.82
N ARG A 80 3.73 2.85 23.96
CA ARG A 80 3.50 3.56 22.69
C ARG A 80 2.44 4.67 22.78
N ARG A 81 1.83 4.85 23.96
CA ARG A 81 0.87 5.93 24.25
C ARG A 81 -0.25 6.06 23.21
N MET A 82 -0.81 4.92 22.80
CA MET A 82 -1.92 4.89 21.85
C MET A 82 -3.22 5.30 22.56
N PRO A 83 -3.83 6.45 22.23
CA PRO A 83 -4.97 6.97 22.99
C PRO A 83 -6.23 6.08 22.86
N TRP A 84 -6.33 5.33 21.77
CA TRP A 84 -7.38 4.34 21.54
C TRP A 84 -7.14 3.02 22.28
N ARG A 85 -6.02 2.81 22.99
CA ARG A 85 -5.73 1.60 23.77
C ARG A 85 -6.02 1.88 25.25
N LYS A 86 -7.27 1.64 25.65
CA LYS A 86 -7.73 1.68 27.04
C LYS A 86 -7.96 0.25 27.54
N PRO A 87 -7.78 -0.03 28.85
CA PRO A 87 -8.16 -1.30 29.46
C PRO A 87 -9.62 -1.66 29.18
N TYR A 88 -9.90 -2.96 29.12
CA TYR A 88 -11.29 -3.43 29.05
C TYR A 88 -11.97 -3.23 30.39
N ASP A 89 -13.21 -2.75 30.35
CA ASP A 89 -14.05 -2.53 31.53
C ASP A 89 -15.39 -3.29 31.31
N PRO A 90 -15.65 -4.36 32.09
CA PRO A 90 -16.86 -5.16 31.95
C PRO A 90 -18.13 -4.40 32.36
N ASP A 91 -18.00 -3.39 33.22
CA ASP A 91 -19.11 -2.68 33.88
C ASP A 91 -19.62 -1.49 33.05
N LEU A 92 -18.95 -1.18 31.93
CA LEU A 92 -19.42 -0.18 30.98
C LEU A 92 -20.84 -0.47 30.50
N SER A 93 -21.67 0.58 30.49
CA SER A 93 -23.01 0.52 29.92
C SER A 93 -22.96 0.13 28.44
N PRO A 94 -24.07 -0.37 27.87
CA PRO A 94 -24.14 -0.69 26.44
C PRO A 94 -23.79 0.50 25.53
N GLU A 95 -24.07 1.73 25.96
CA GLU A 95 -23.73 2.98 25.26
C GLU A 95 -22.23 3.27 25.35
N ALA A 96 -21.64 3.14 26.55
CA ALA A 96 -20.20 3.35 26.75
C ALA A 96 -19.36 2.30 25.99
N LYS A 97 -19.79 1.03 25.95
CA LYS A 97 -19.17 0.01 25.09
C LYS A 97 -19.30 0.36 23.60
N GLY A 98 -20.46 0.88 23.18
CA GLY A 98 -20.67 1.39 21.82
C GLY A 98 -19.74 2.54 21.45
N GLN A 99 -19.55 3.49 22.38
CA GLN A 99 -18.58 4.58 22.23
C GLN A 99 -17.15 4.07 22.13
N ARG A 100 -16.80 3.08 22.96
CA ARG A 100 -15.49 2.43 22.91
C ARG A 100 -15.25 1.72 21.58
N ALA A 101 -16.26 1.05 21.04
CA ALA A 101 -16.21 0.40 19.73
C ALA A 101 -15.97 1.42 18.60
N TYR A 102 -16.58 2.61 18.67
CA TYR A 102 -16.34 3.70 17.72
C TYR A 102 -14.88 4.17 17.73
N GLU A 103 -14.35 4.47 18.91
CA GLU A 103 -12.96 4.89 19.10
C GLU A 103 -11.96 3.89 18.49
N ILE A 104 -12.19 2.59 18.76
CA ILE A 104 -11.38 1.49 18.23
C ILE A 104 -11.55 1.40 16.72
N TRP A 105 -12.77 1.43 16.21
CA TRP A 105 -13.04 1.33 14.77
C TRP A 105 -12.31 2.41 13.97
N VAL A 106 -12.36 3.67 14.41
CA VAL A 106 -11.63 4.78 13.78
C VAL A 106 -10.12 4.49 13.78
N SER A 107 -9.57 4.06 14.91
CA SER A 107 -8.14 3.75 15.02
C SER A 107 -7.72 2.61 14.09
N GLU A 108 -8.50 1.53 14.03
CA GLU A 108 -8.22 0.34 13.22
C GLU A 108 -8.24 0.67 11.73
N VAL A 109 -9.19 1.51 11.29
CA VAL A 109 -9.23 1.97 9.90
C VAL A 109 -8.04 2.88 9.59
N MET A 110 -7.66 3.79 10.49
CA MET A 110 -6.49 4.65 10.30
C MET A 110 -5.18 3.85 10.23
N LEU A 111 -5.03 2.80 11.05
CA LEU A 111 -3.81 1.97 11.14
C LEU A 111 -3.58 1.06 9.93
N GLN A 112 -4.59 0.88 9.06
CA GLN A 112 -4.41 0.16 7.80
C GLN A 112 -3.31 0.81 6.96
N GLN A 113 -2.15 0.15 6.84
CA GLN A 113 -0.99 0.63 6.09
C GLN A 113 -0.44 2.00 6.55
N THR A 114 -0.70 2.40 7.80
CA THR A 114 -0.20 3.67 8.37
C THR A 114 0.47 3.40 9.71
N GLN A 115 1.56 4.11 10.01
CA GLN A 115 2.29 3.93 11.26
C GLN A 115 1.57 4.56 12.44
N VAL A 116 1.65 3.92 13.62
CA VAL A 116 1.02 4.41 14.86
C VAL A 116 1.39 5.85 15.20
N SER A 117 2.68 6.22 15.09
CA SER A 117 3.16 7.58 15.38
C SER A 117 2.44 8.65 14.56
N THR A 118 2.15 8.36 13.30
CA THR A 118 1.34 9.24 12.44
C THR A 118 -0.12 9.25 12.89
N VAL A 119 -0.71 8.08 13.16
CA VAL A 119 -2.14 7.96 13.46
C VAL A 119 -2.55 8.69 14.73
N ILE A 120 -1.69 8.77 15.76
CA ILE A 120 -2.00 9.43 17.04
C ILE A 120 -2.57 10.84 16.84
N ALA A 121 -1.89 11.68 16.05
CA ALA A 121 -2.32 13.06 15.82
C ALA A 121 -3.65 13.15 15.04
N TYR A 122 -3.84 12.26 14.04
CA TYR A 122 -5.06 12.25 13.24
C TYR A 122 -6.26 11.76 14.04
N TRP A 123 -6.08 10.69 14.82
CA TRP A 123 -7.13 10.13 15.66
C TRP A 123 -7.60 11.16 16.70
N ASN A 124 -6.69 11.86 17.37
CA ASN A 124 -7.05 12.89 18.35
C ASN A 124 -7.90 14.01 17.72
N ARG A 125 -7.49 14.54 16.56
CA ARG A 125 -8.27 15.56 15.83
C ARG A 125 -9.62 15.03 15.36
N TRP A 126 -9.66 13.78 14.89
CA TRP A 126 -10.88 13.13 14.41
C TRP A 126 -11.90 12.99 15.53
N ILE A 127 -11.51 12.43 16.68
CA ILE A 127 -12.41 12.25 17.83
C ILE A 127 -12.81 13.59 18.44
N ALA A 128 -11.95 14.62 18.39
CA ALA A 128 -12.33 15.96 18.82
C ALA A 128 -13.41 16.59 17.92
N LYS A 129 -13.34 16.36 16.59
CA LYS A 129 -14.32 16.89 15.63
C LYS A 129 -15.62 16.08 15.62
N TRP A 130 -15.52 14.75 15.67
CA TRP A 130 -16.64 13.82 15.70
C TRP A 130 -16.49 12.89 16.90
N PRO A 131 -16.98 13.32 18.08
CA PRO A 131 -16.86 12.52 19.30
C PRO A 131 -17.62 11.20 19.22
N THR A 132 -18.75 11.15 18.51
CA THR A 132 -19.60 9.95 18.41
C THR A 132 -19.83 9.49 16.96
N ILE A 133 -20.32 8.26 16.79
CA ILE A 133 -20.79 7.75 15.48
C ILE A 133 -21.87 8.66 14.89
N ALA A 134 -22.77 9.19 15.74
CA ALA A 134 -23.85 10.06 15.30
C ALA A 134 -23.33 11.39 14.73
N ASP A 135 -22.26 11.95 15.32
CA ASP A 135 -21.62 13.17 14.82
C ASP A 135 -20.95 12.92 13.47
N LEU A 136 -20.23 11.80 13.35
CA LEU A 136 -19.61 11.41 12.08
C LEU A 136 -20.68 11.17 10.99
N ALA A 137 -21.81 10.55 11.33
CA ALA A 137 -22.87 10.27 10.37
C ALA A 137 -23.52 11.54 9.78
N LYS A 138 -23.49 12.66 10.52
CA LYS A 138 -23.99 13.97 10.06
C LYS A 138 -22.99 14.70 9.15
N ALA A 139 -21.72 14.30 9.16
CA ALA A 139 -20.69 14.94 8.35
C ALA A 139 -20.94 14.73 6.84
N ASP A 140 -20.43 15.67 6.06
CA ASP A 140 -20.30 15.47 4.62
C ASP A 140 -18.95 14.82 4.25
N LEU A 141 -18.84 14.39 2.99
CA LEU A 141 -17.65 13.71 2.50
C LEU A 141 -16.45 14.66 2.36
N GLU A 142 -16.68 15.95 2.15
CA GLU A 142 -15.63 16.94 1.97
C GLU A 142 -14.92 17.21 3.30
N GLU A 143 -15.66 17.41 4.38
CA GLU A 143 -15.14 17.54 5.73
C GLU A 143 -14.33 16.31 6.16
N VAL A 144 -14.86 15.11 5.90
CA VAL A 144 -14.19 13.83 6.18
C VAL A 144 -12.87 13.72 5.40
N ASN A 145 -12.88 14.07 4.12
CA ASN A 145 -11.68 14.07 3.30
C ASN A 145 -10.65 15.11 3.78
N ALA A 146 -11.10 16.29 4.21
CA ALA A 146 -10.24 17.32 4.78
C ALA A 146 -9.52 16.82 6.04
N MET A 147 -10.25 16.16 6.95
CA MET A 147 -9.67 15.58 8.17
C MET A 147 -8.74 14.39 7.90
N TRP A 148 -8.98 13.65 6.81
CA TRP A 148 -8.15 12.51 6.39
C TRP A 148 -6.92 12.90 5.56
N ARG A 149 -6.81 14.18 5.19
CA ARG A 149 -5.79 14.67 4.27
C ARG A 149 -4.39 14.30 4.73
N GLY A 150 -3.67 13.54 3.90
CA GLY A 150 -2.29 13.12 4.17
C GLY A 150 -2.14 11.70 4.74
N LEU A 151 -3.22 11.04 5.18
CA LEU A 151 -3.18 9.62 5.59
C LEU A 151 -3.16 8.64 4.40
N GLY A 152 -3.56 9.09 3.21
CA GLY A 152 -3.68 8.24 2.03
C GLY A 152 -4.84 7.24 2.10
N TYR A 153 -5.09 6.53 0.99
CA TYR A 153 -6.21 5.59 0.86
C TYR A 153 -7.57 6.16 1.32
N TYR A 154 -7.99 7.29 0.74
CA TYR A 154 -9.21 8.04 1.12
C TYR A 154 -10.51 7.22 1.09
N ARG A 155 -10.53 6.11 0.35
CA ARG A 155 -11.64 5.14 0.41
C ARG A 155 -11.93 4.68 1.84
N ARG A 156 -10.92 4.58 2.71
CA ARG A 156 -11.07 4.24 4.13
C ARG A 156 -11.92 5.25 4.89
N ALA A 157 -11.66 6.54 4.69
CA ALA A 157 -12.42 7.64 5.30
C ALA A 157 -13.88 7.64 4.81
N ARG A 158 -14.07 7.44 3.50
CA ARG A 158 -15.41 7.30 2.91
C ARG A 158 -16.17 6.12 3.52
N SER A 159 -15.53 4.96 3.66
CA SER A 159 -16.18 3.79 4.26
C SER A 159 -16.51 3.98 5.75
N LEU A 160 -15.72 4.73 6.51
CA LEU A 160 -16.09 5.14 7.89
C LEU A 160 -17.39 5.95 7.88
N LEU A 161 -17.48 6.96 7.00
CA LEU A 161 -18.67 7.80 6.88
C LEU A 161 -19.90 7.00 6.44
N GLU A 162 -19.77 6.15 5.41
CA GLU A 162 -20.82 5.26 4.92
C GLU A 162 -21.28 4.28 6.01
N GLY A 163 -20.34 3.69 6.75
CA GLY A 163 -20.64 2.81 7.87
C GLY A 163 -21.36 3.54 9.00
N ALA A 164 -20.94 4.75 9.36
CA ALA A 164 -21.61 5.56 10.38
C ALA A 164 -23.05 5.89 9.97
N LYS A 165 -23.25 6.30 8.71
CA LYS A 165 -24.59 6.55 8.14
C LYS A 165 -25.46 5.28 8.15
N THR A 166 -24.88 4.13 7.82
CA THR A 166 -25.57 2.83 7.85
C THR A 166 -26.01 2.44 9.27
N ILE A 167 -25.17 2.69 10.27
CA ILE A 167 -25.48 2.41 11.68
C ILE A 167 -26.62 3.29 12.17
N MET A 168 -26.58 4.59 11.84
CA MET A 168 -27.59 5.55 12.30
C MET A 168 -28.92 5.41 11.56
N SER A 169 -28.93 4.97 10.30
CA SER A 169 -30.17 4.79 9.54
C SER A 169 -30.88 3.47 9.81
N ASN A 170 -30.22 2.48 10.42
CA ASN A 170 -30.80 1.17 10.66
C ASN A 170 -31.13 0.97 12.16
N PRO A 171 -32.43 0.95 12.53
CA PRO A 171 -32.87 0.84 13.93
C PRO A 171 -32.34 -0.38 14.68
N LYS A 172 -32.01 -1.48 13.97
CA LYS A 172 -31.51 -2.72 14.61
C LYS A 172 -30.21 -2.50 15.38
N TYR A 173 -29.39 -1.55 14.95
CA TYR A 173 -28.11 -1.24 15.57
C TYR A 173 -28.22 -0.30 16.77
N LYS A 174 -29.37 0.37 16.97
CA LYS A 174 -29.60 1.32 18.07
C LYS A 174 -28.44 2.34 18.19
N GLY A 175 -27.96 2.85 17.06
CA GLY A 175 -26.87 3.84 16.99
C GLY A 175 -25.47 3.34 17.36
N ARG A 176 -25.24 2.02 17.43
CA ARG A 176 -23.97 1.42 17.89
C ARG A 176 -23.45 0.35 16.94
N LEU A 177 -22.14 0.13 16.92
CA LEU A 177 -21.56 -1.01 16.22
C LEU A 177 -22.06 -2.33 16.86
N PRO A 178 -22.50 -3.33 16.09
CA PRO A 178 -22.90 -4.63 16.64
C PRO A 178 -21.73 -5.32 17.37
N SER A 179 -22.04 -6.06 18.44
CA SER A 179 -21.06 -6.82 19.22
C SER A 179 -20.74 -8.19 18.64
N ASP A 180 -21.56 -8.67 17.71
CA ASP A 180 -21.31 -9.89 16.95
C ASP A 180 -20.39 -9.60 15.75
N PRO A 181 -19.23 -10.28 15.64
CA PRO A 181 -18.28 -10.01 14.57
C PRO A 181 -18.80 -10.39 13.18
N ILE A 182 -19.70 -11.37 13.06
CA ILE A 182 -20.26 -11.80 11.77
C ILE A 182 -21.26 -10.76 11.27
N GLU A 183 -22.13 -10.26 12.15
CA GLU A 183 -23.05 -9.18 11.86
C GLU A 183 -22.28 -7.91 11.48
N LEU A 184 -21.23 -7.58 12.22
CA LEU A 184 -20.37 -6.42 11.97
C LEU A 184 -19.71 -6.49 10.58
N GLU A 185 -19.10 -7.64 10.24
CA GLU A 185 -18.46 -7.87 8.94
C GLU A 185 -19.43 -7.80 7.76
N LYS A 186 -20.64 -8.38 7.90
CA LYS A 186 -21.63 -8.41 6.81
C LYS A 186 -22.39 -7.10 6.67
N GLY A 187 -22.60 -6.40 7.77
CA GLY A 187 -23.55 -5.30 7.85
C GLY A 187 -22.95 -3.91 7.63
N ILE A 188 -21.65 -3.71 7.90
CA ILE A 188 -21.03 -2.38 7.92
C ILE A 188 -20.01 -2.21 6.78
N PRO A 189 -20.24 -1.29 5.83
CA PRO A 189 -19.31 -1.01 4.73
C PRO A 189 -17.87 -0.75 5.19
N GLY A 190 -16.91 -1.42 4.54
CA GLY A 190 -15.48 -1.26 4.83
C GLY A 190 -14.98 -1.98 6.09
N VAL A 191 -15.86 -2.68 6.83
CA VAL A 191 -15.46 -3.55 7.94
C VAL A 191 -15.29 -4.97 7.42
N GLY A 192 -14.05 -5.46 7.39
CA GLY A 192 -13.75 -6.86 7.09
C GLY A 192 -13.51 -7.69 8.35
N LYS A 193 -13.35 -9.00 8.19
CA LYS A 193 -13.09 -9.97 9.28
C LYS A 193 -12.07 -9.53 10.34
N TYR A 194 -10.94 -8.95 9.91
CA TYR A 194 -9.93 -8.41 10.83
C TYR A 194 -10.49 -7.30 11.72
N THR A 195 -11.12 -6.29 11.13
CA THR A 195 -11.62 -5.12 11.86
C THR A 195 -12.80 -5.50 12.75
N ALA A 196 -13.65 -6.42 12.30
CA ALA A 196 -14.70 -6.99 13.13
C ALA A 196 -14.13 -7.70 14.37
N GLY A 197 -13.13 -8.56 14.18
CA GLY A 197 -12.43 -9.23 15.27
C GLY A 197 -11.77 -8.24 16.25
N ALA A 198 -11.10 -7.21 15.74
CA ALA A 198 -10.45 -6.17 16.54
C ALA A 198 -11.45 -5.40 17.41
N ILE A 199 -12.55 -4.92 16.82
CA ILE A 199 -13.59 -4.16 17.53
C ILE A 199 -14.27 -5.07 18.57
N CYS A 200 -14.75 -6.24 18.16
CA CYS A 200 -15.54 -7.11 19.03
C CYS A 200 -14.74 -7.65 20.21
N SER A 201 -13.49 -8.09 19.98
CA SER A 201 -12.65 -8.57 21.07
C SER A 201 -12.21 -7.47 22.04
N THR A 202 -11.95 -6.26 21.55
CA THR A 202 -11.40 -5.17 22.38
C THR A 202 -12.49 -4.34 23.07
N ALA A 203 -13.60 -4.02 22.38
CA ALA A 203 -14.66 -3.18 22.93
C ALA A 203 -15.71 -3.98 23.70
N TYR A 204 -16.04 -5.18 23.23
CA TYR A 204 -17.14 -5.99 23.75
C TYR A 204 -16.68 -7.24 24.49
N GLY A 205 -15.37 -7.52 24.52
CA GLY A 205 -14.82 -8.71 25.17
C GLY A 205 -15.16 -10.02 24.45
N THR A 206 -15.71 -9.96 23.23
CA THR A 206 -16.11 -11.13 22.45
C THR A 206 -14.89 -12.00 22.15
N ARG A 207 -14.97 -13.31 22.42
CA ARG A 207 -13.92 -14.28 22.08
C ARG A 207 -13.89 -14.53 20.59
N THR A 208 -13.23 -13.63 19.86
CA THR A 208 -13.08 -13.70 18.41
C THR A 208 -11.63 -13.41 18.01
N PRO A 209 -11.06 -14.17 17.06
CA PRO A 209 -9.70 -13.94 16.61
C PRO A 209 -9.62 -12.75 15.66
N LEU A 210 -8.40 -12.23 15.50
CA LEU A 210 -8.03 -11.37 14.38
C LEU A 210 -6.71 -11.83 13.76
N VAL A 211 -6.54 -11.57 12.47
CA VAL A 211 -5.30 -11.85 11.76
C VAL A 211 -5.00 -10.69 10.81
N ASP A 212 -4.02 -9.85 11.17
CA ASP A 212 -3.44 -8.83 10.30
C ASP A 212 -2.12 -9.33 9.66
N GLY A 213 -1.38 -8.46 8.97
CA GLY A 213 -0.08 -8.81 8.40
C GLY A 213 1.00 -9.14 9.45
N ASN A 214 0.89 -8.60 10.67
CA ASN A 214 1.82 -8.91 11.77
C ASN A 214 1.54 -10.27 12.38
N VAL A 215 0.27 -10.53 12.71
CA VAL A 215 -0.22 -11.80 13.26
C VAL A 215 -0.05 -12.91 12.23
N HIS A 216 -0.31 -12.67 10.94
CA HIS A 216 -0.06 -13.66 9.88
C HIS A 216 1.39 -14.14 9.89
N ARG A 217 2.36 -13.20 9.89
CA ARG A 217 3.79 -13.53 9.97
C ARG A 217 4.14 -14.24 11.28
N LEU A 218 3.62 -13.75 12.40
CA LEU A 218 3.88 -14.31 13.73
C LEU A 218 3.39 -15.75 13.81
N LEU A 219 2.11 -16.01 13.50
CA LEU A 219 1.52 -17.36 13.51
C LEU A 219 2.23 -18.29 12.55
N THR A 220 2.60 -17.80 11.36
CA THR A 220 3.36 -18.60 10.40
C THR A 220 4.71 -19.06 10.97
N ARG A 221 5.39 -18.22 11.78
CA ARG A 221 6.63 -18.60 12.47
C ARG A 221 6.37 -19.51 13.67
N LEU A 222 5.39 -19.19 14.51
CA LEU A 222 5.03 -20.01 15.68
C LEU A 222 4.69 -21.44 15.27
N LEU A 223 3.97 -21.60 14.15
CA LEU A 223 3.51 -22.89 13.63
C LEU A 223 4.43 -23.48 12.55
N ALA A 224 5.53 -22.79 12.20
CA ALA A 224 6.49 -23.15 11.16
C ALA A 224 5.85 -23.51 9.78
N ILE A 225 4.87 -22.73 9.34
CA ILE A 225 4.15 -22.96 8.07
C ILE A 225 4.93 -22.34 6.90
N HIS A 226 5.59 -23.13 6.07
CA HIS A 226 6.25 -22.62 4.86
C HIS A 226 5.32 -22.70 3.64
N ALA A 227 4.37 -21.78 3.52
CA ALA A 227 3.40 -21.78 2.42
C ALA A 227 3.17 -20.39 1.84
N SER A 228 2.59 -20.32 0.64
CA SER A 228 2.19 -19.05 0.02
C SER A 228 1.32 -18.23 0.97
N GLN A 229 1.75 -17.01 1.28
CA GLN A 229 1.05 -16.12 2.22
C GLN A 229 -0.37 -15.76 1.78
N THR A 230 -0.61 -15.77 0.47
CA THR A 230 -1.91 -15.45 -0.14
C THR A 230 -2.70 -16.69 -0.54
N GLY A 231 -2.18 -17.90 -0.27
CA GLY A 231 -2.85 -19.15 -0.56
C GLY A 231 -4.12 -19.32 0.29
N PRO A 232 -5.28 -19.71 -0.29
CA PRO A 232 -6.50 -19.91 0.48
C PRO A 232 -6.36 -20.92 1.62
N ALA A 233 -5.61 -22.00 1.41
CA ALA A 233 -5.32 -23.01 2.44
C ALA A 233 -4.54 -22.42 3.61
N THR A 234 -3.48 -21.64 3.33
CA THR A 234 -2.69 -20.94 4.36
C THR A 234 -3.55 -19.97 5.16
N ILE A 235 -4.34 -19.14 4.48
CA ILE A 235 -5.23 -18.17 5.14
C ILE A 235 -6.24 -18.91 6.04
N LYS A 236 -6.88 -19.97 5.53
CA LYS A 236 -7.81 -20.80 6.29
C LYS A 236 -7.15 -21.39 7.53
N GLN A 237 -5.95 -21.97 7.38
CA GLN A 237 -5.20 -22.56 8.50
C GLN A 237 -4.87 -21.51 9.57
N LEU A 238 -4.38 -20.33 9.19
CA LEU A 238 -4.01 -19.29 10.17
C LEU A 238 -5.23 -18.76 10.93
N TRP A 239 -6.37 -18.57 10.26
CA TRP A 239 -7.62 -18.18 10.93
C TRP A 239 -8.14 -19.28 11.85
N LYS A 240 -8.02 -20.55 11.45
CA LYS A 240 -8.38 -21.69 12.30
C LYS A 240 -7.51 -21.71 13.55
N SER A 241 -6.20 -21.63 13.40
CA SER A 241 -5.26 -21.61 14.52
C SER A 241 -5.46 -20.41 15.45
N ALA A 242 -5.76 -19.23 14.90
CA ALA A 242 -6.09 -18.07 15.72
C ALA A 242 -7.38 -18.29 16.54
N ALA A 243 -8.40 -18.91 15.95
CA ALA A 243 -9.63 -19.26 16.67
C ALA A 243 -9.36 -20.27 17.79
N GLU A 244 -8.64 -21.37 17.49
CA GLU A 244 -8.24 -22.38 18.49
C GLU A 244 -7.49 -21.76 19.69
N MET A 245 -6.58 -20.81 19.44
CA MET A 245 -5.89 -20.09 20.50
C MET A 245 -6.84 -19.22 21.32
N VAL A 246 -7.76 -18.49 20.68
CA VAL A 246 -8.73 -17.64 21.39
C VAL A 246 -9.72 -18.46 22.21
N ASP A 247 -10.15 -19.62 21.70
CA ASP A 247 -11.06 -20.52 22.40
C ASP A 247 -10.41 -21.05 23.69
N ALA A 248 -9.11 -21.32 23.66
CA ALA A 248 -8.34 -21.84 24.79
C ALA A 248 -7.90 -20.80 25.84
N LEU A 249 -8.15 -19.50 25.63
CA LEU A 249 -7.77 -18.45 26.60
C LEU A 249 -8.39 -18.70 27.99
N PRO A 250 -7.79 -18.20 29.09
CA PRO A 250 -8.41 -18.29 30.40
C PRO A 250 -9.78 -17.60 30.44
N ASP A 251 -10.63 -18.00 31.38
CA ASP A 251 -11.94 -17.38 31.58
C ASP A 251 -11.80 -16.06 32.35
N ARG A 252 -11.43 -15.01 31.62
CA ARG A 252 -11.22 -13.65 32.14
C ARG A 252 -11.91 -12.62 31.22
N PRO A 253 -12.73 -11.69 31.75
CA PRO A 253 -13.36 -10.65 30.94
C PRO A 253 -12.34 -9.84 30.12
N GLY A 254 -12.61 -9.64 28.83
CA GLY A 254 -11.76 -8.84 27.95
C GLY A 254 -10.44 -9.48 27.51
N VAL A 255 -10.10 -10.68 27.97
CA VAL A 255 -8.82 -11.34 27.68
C VAL A 255 -8.56 -11.54 26.18
N ALA A 256 -9.61 -11.77 25.39
CA ALA A 256 -9.49 -11.92 23.94
C ALA A 256 -8.97 -10.63 23.27
N GLY A 257 -9.40 -9.47 23.76
CA GLY A 257 -8.91 -8.17 23.28
C GLY A 257 -7.44 -7.94 23.64
N ASP A 258 -7.05 -8.26 24.88
CA ASP A 258 -5.66 -8.19 25.33
C ASP A 258 -4.76 -9.15 24.52
N TRP A 259 -5.20 -10.40 24.33
CA TRP A 259 -4.50 -11.42 23.55
C TRP A 259 -4.26 -10.96 22.10
N ASN A 260 -5.31 -10.50 21.43
CA ASN A 260 -5.23 -10.03 20.05
C ASN A 260 -4.29 -8.83 19.91
N GLN A 261 -4.36 -7.87 20.84
CA GLN A 261 -3.43 -6.73 20.86
C GLN A 261 -2.01 -7.15 21.17
N ALA A 262 -1.80 -8.13 22.05
CA ALA A 262 -0.50 -8.69 22.37
C ALA A 262 0.15 -9.35 21.15
N LEU A 263 -0.61 -10.12 20.37
CA LEU A 263 -0.12 -10.72 19.12
C LEU A 263 0.30 -9.65 18.10
N MET A 264 -0.51 -8.61 17.93
CA MET A 264 -0.18 -7.47 17.04
C MET A 264 1.07 -6.72 17.52
N GLU A 265 1.15 -6.44 18.82
CA GLU A 265 2.28 -5.75 19.45
C GLU A 265 3.55 -6.57 19.28
N LEU A 266 3.52 -7.86 19.61
CA LEU A 266 4.64 -8.79 19.46
C LEU A 266 5.10 -8.89 18.01
N GLY A 267 4.15 -9.05 17.08
CA GLY A 267 4.45 -9.06 15.66
C GLY A 267 5.13 -7.77 15.20
N SER A 268 4.68 -6.62 15.67
CA SER A 268 5.22 -5.31 15.26
C SER A 268 6.57 -4.96 15.90
N GLN A 269 6.78 -5.28 17.18
CA GLN A 269 7.93 -4.80 17.96
C GLN A 269 9.06 -5.82 18.12
N VAL A 270 8.75 -7.13 18.09
CA VAL A 270 9.73 -8.18 18.38
C VAL A 270 9.89 -9.10 17.18
N CYS A 271 8.81 -9.73 16.73
CA CYS A 271 8.80 -10.67 15.61
C CYS A 271 8.73 -9.94 14.25
N LYS A 272 9.69 -9.02 14.03
CA LYS A 272 9.77 -8.14 12.86
C LYS A 272 9.98 -8.90 11.55
N PRO A 273 9.63 -8.32 10.38
CA PRO A 273 9.86 -8.95 9.08
C PRO A 273 11.31 -9.38 8.85
N THR A 274 12.25 -8.53 9.23
CA THR A 274 13.71 -8.75 9.14
C THR A 274 14.33 -8.59 10.52
N ALA A 275 15.34 -9.39 10.83
CA ALA A 275 16.06 -9.38 12.11
C ALA A 275 15.10 -9.38 13.32
N PRO A 276 14.23 -10.40 13.46
CA PRO A 276 13.36 -10.52 14.63
C PRO A 276 14.21 -10.72 15.89
N ASP A 277 13.82 -10.07 16.99
CA ASP A 277 14.48 -10.25 18.28
C ASP A 277 13.92 -11.49 18.99
N CYS A 278 14.30 -12.66 18.50
CA CYS A 278 13.90 -13.93 19.10
C CYS A 278 14.40 -14.06 20.55
N GLY A 279 15.42 -13.29 20.97
CA GLY A 279 15.97 -13.31 22.32
C GLY A 279 14.99 -12.80 23.36
N SER A 280 14.27 -11.72 23.05
CA SER A 280 13.27 -11.09 23.92
C SER A 280 11.83 -11.58 23.71
N CYS A 281 11.61 -12.54 22.82
CA CYS A 281 10.27 -13.03 22.49
C CYS A 281 9.67 -13.88 23.64
N PRO A 282 8.52 -13.52 24.23
CA PRO A 282 7.87 -14.30 25.28
C PRO A 282 7.40 -15.67 24.80
N LEU A 283 7.15 -15.83 23.49
CA LEU A 283 6.73 -17.10 22.88
C LEU A 283 7.90 -17.89 22.27
N ARG A 284 9.14 -17.59 22.65
CA ARG A 284 10.33 -18.24 22.06
C ARG A 284 10.34 -19.75 22.25
N SER A 285 9.98 -20.23 23.45
CA SER A 285 9.92 -21.66 23.79
C SER A 285 8.92 -22.44 22.93
N SER A 286 7.83 -21.78 22.52
CA SER A 286 6.74 -22.36 21.74
C SER A 286 6.86 -22.12 20.23
N CYS A 287 7.93 -21.46 19.79
CA CYS A 287 8.09 -21.08 18.38
C CYS A 287 8.76 -22.20 17.59
N LYS A 288 7.97 -22.92 16.78
CA LYS A 288 8.47 -24.04 15.96
C LYS A 288 9.51 -23.60 14.94
N ALA A 289 9.33 -22.44 14.29
CA ALA A 289 10.34 -21.91 13.38
C ALA A 289 11.67 -21.64 14.10
N TYR A 290 11.64 -21.20 15.36
CA TYR A 290 12.86 -20.96 16.15
C TYR A 290 13.54 -22.27 16.54
N ALA A 291 12.77 -23.28 16.96
CA ALA A 291 13.28 -24.62 17.23
C ALA A 291 13.96 -25.23 15.99
N GLU A 292 13.36 -25.01 14.83
CA GLU A 292 13.82 -25.51 13.53
C GLU A 292 15.14 -24.94 13.03
N VAL A 293 15.55 -23.77 13.51
CA VAL A 293 16.90 -23.24 13.22
C VAL A 293 17.99 -24.16 13.77
N LYS A 294 17.71 -24.92 14.84
CA LYS A 294 18.68 -25.81 15.49
C LYS A 294 18.41 -27.29 15.24
N ARG A 295 17.14 -27.70 15.09
CA ARG A 295 16.74 -29.11 15.03
C ARG A 295 15.61 -29.31 14.02
N PRO A 296 15.71 -30.28 13.09
CA PRO A 296 14.60 -30.54 12.16
C PRO A 296 13.34 -31.01 12.90
N PRO A 297 12.15 -30.88 12.27
CA PRO A 297 10.92 -31.45 12.83
C PRO A 297 11.01 -32.98 12.95
N PRO A 298 10.19 -33.60 13.83
CA PRO A 298 10.10 -35.05 13.93
C PRO A 298 9.61 -35.66 12.61
N GLN A 299 10.04 -36.90 12.34
CA GLN A 299 9.63 -37.64 11.16
C GLN A 299 8.11 -37.90 11.18
N PRO A 300 7.39 -37.61 10.09
CA PRO A 300 5.96 -37.71 10.10
C PRO A 300 5.44 -39.09 9.70
N THR A 301 4.21 -39.40 10.12
CA THR A 301 3.45 -40.54 9.61
C THR A 301 2.73 -40.22 8.29
N LEU A 302 2.35 -38.95 8.08
CA LEU A 302 1.71 -38.43 6.88
C LEU A 302 2.42 -37.16 6.41
N ALA A 303 2.62 -37.01 5.10
CA ALA A 303 3.27 -35.81 4.57
C ALA A 303 2.34 -34.58 4.65
N CYS A 304 2.89 -33.45 5.10
CA CYS A 304 2.20 -32.17 5.06
C CYS A 304 1.92 -31.74 3.61
N THR A 305 0.66 -31.40 3.32
CA THR A 305 0.21 -30.92 2.00
C THR A 305 0.08 -29.40 1.91
N LEU A 306 0.32 -28.69 3.02
CA LEU A 306 0.23 -27.23 3.08
C LEU A 306 1.56 -26.55 2.72
N CYS A 307 2.68 -27.13 3.17
CA CYS A 307 3.99 -26.51 3.08
C CYS A 307 4.72 -26.86 1.78
N GLU A 308 5.37 -25.87 1.22
CA GLU A 308 6.34 -26.02 0.14
C GLU A 308 7.68 -26.54 0.68
N PRO A 309 8.49 -27.24 -0.14
CA PRO A 309 9.80 -27.73 0.26
C PRO A 309 10.77 -26.60 0.67
N ILE A 310 11.56 -26.84 1.72
CA ILE A 310 12.68 -26.00 2.14
C ILE A 310 13.89 -26.86 2.51
N PRO A 311 15.11 -26.29 2.52
CA PRO A 311 16.28 -26.98 3.03
C PRO A 311 16.06 -27.50 4.46
N THR A 312 16.59 -28.67 4.76
CA THR A 312 16.61 -29.26 6.12
C THR A 312 17.35 -28.36 7.10
N THR A 313 18.42 -27.70 6.66
CA THR A 313 19.14 -26.69 7.46
C THR A 313 18.50 -25.32 7.28
N ILE A 314 17.83 -24.83 8.32
CA ILE A 314 17.13 -23.55 8.31
C ILE A 314 18.03 -22.47 8.92
N PRO A 315 18.48 -21.47 8.13
CA PRO A 315 19.42 -20.46 8.62
C PRO A 315 18.76 -19.42 9.53
N SER A 316 17.44 -19.24 9.43
CA SER A 316 16.71 -18.21 10.16
C SER A 316 15.20 -18.47 10.11
N VAL A 317 14.50 -18.05 11.17
CA VAL A 317 13.03 -18.00 11.21
C VAL A 317 12.43 -17.15 10.07
N CYS A 318 13.23 -16.28 9.43
CA CYS A 318 12.79 -15.42 8.34
C CYS A 318 12.44 -16.16 7.05
N ILE A 319 12.71 -17.46 6.94
CA ILE A 319 12.14 -18.27 5.85
C ILE A 319 10.63 -18.46 6.00
N PHE A 320 10.08 -18.21 7.20
CA PHE A 320 8.65 -18.21 7.50
C PHE A 320 8.16 -16.76 7.70
N PRO A 321 7.07 -16.34 7.04
CA PRO A 321 6.41 -17.03 5.92
C PRO A 321 7.26 -17.04 4.65
N MET A 322 6.88 -17.90 3.70
CA MET A 322 7.42 -17.89 2.33
C MET A 322 7.31 -16.47 1.74
N ARG A 323 8.39 -15.94 1.15
CA ARG A 323 8.39 -14.59 0.56
C ARG A 323 7.31 -14.48 -0.51
N LYS A 324 6.52 -13.40 -0.47
CA LYS A 324 5.56 -13.10 -1.53
C LYS A 324 6.30 -12.91 -2.84
N GLU A 325 5.83 -13.57 -3.89
CA GLU A 325 6.27 -13.25 -5.24
C GLU A 325 5.82 -11.83 -5.59
N LYS A 326 6.78 -10.96 -5.90
CA LYS A 326 6.47 -9.60 -6.32
C LYS A 326 5.94 -9.66 -7.76
N LYS A 327 4.63 -9.46 -7.93
CA LYS A 327 4.06 -9.17 -9.25
C LYS A 327 4.70 -7.89 -9.77
N THR A 328 5.04 -7.88 -11.05
CA THR A 328 5.60 -6.70 -11.71
C THR A 328 4.54 -5.60 -11.67
N SER A 329 4.88 -4.41 -11.15
CA SER A 329 4.01 -3.24 -11.25
C SER A 329 3.86 -2.89 -12.72
N ARG A 330 2.64 -2.56 -13.15
CA ARG A 330 2.42 -2.05 -14.50
C ARG A 330 2.99 -0.64 -14.61
N GLU A 331 3.54 -0.31 -15.77
CA GLU A 331 4.03 1.03 -16.08
C GLU A 331 2.91 1.80 -16.79
N GLU A 332 2.62 3.00 -16.31
CA GLU A 332 1.60 3.89 -16.88
C GLU A 332 2.21 5.29 -17.07
N HIS A 333 1.83 5.96 -18.16
CA HIS A 333 2.25 7.32 -18.46
C HIS A 333 1.01 8.18 -18.67
N GLU A 334 1.01 9.36 -18.06
CA GLU A 334 -0.07 10.34 -18.18
C GLU A 334 0.53 11.71 -18.48
N VAL A 335 -0.06 12.46 -19.40
CA VAL A 335 0.24 13.88 -19.57
C VAL A 335 -0.67 14.68 -18.64
N VAL A 336 -0.07 15.59 -17.86
CA VAL A 336 -0.76 16.48 -16.94
C VAL A 336 -0.63 17.90 -17.45
N CYS A 337 -1.75 18.55 -17.74
CA CYS A 337 -1.82 19.91 -18.24
C CYS A 337 -2.11 20.87 -17.09
N ILE A 338 -1.12 21.64 -16.66
CA ILE A 338 -1.32 22.77 -15.75
C ILE A 338 -1.72 23.98 -16.61
N LEU A 339 -3.02 24.21 -16.72
CA LEU A 339 -3.56 25.42 -17.34
C LEU A 339 -3.62 26.53 -16.30
N GLU A 340 -2.85 27.58 -16.54
CA GLU A 340 -2.81 28.79 -15.76
C GLU A 340 -3.49 29.92 -16.54
N TRP A 341 -4.52 30.48 -15.93
CA TRP A 341 -5.17 31.70 -16.38
C TRP A 341 -4.59 32.87 -15.60
N ARG A 342 -4.07 33.88 -16.32
CA ARG A 342 -3.47 35.05 -15.68
C ARG A 342 -3.95 36.33 -16.35
N SER A 343 -4.63 37.17 -15.60
CA SER A 343 -4.91 38.57 -15.94
C SER A 343 -4.17 39.50 -14.97
N ASP A 344 -4.29 40.81 -15.17
CA ASP A 344 -3.69 41.81 -14.28
C ASP A 344 -4.23 41.75 -12.84
N THR A 345 -5.45 41.22 -12.66
CA THR A 345 -6.17 41.24 -11.37
C THR A 345 -6.54 39.85 -10.86
N ASP A 346 -6.36 38.81 -11.67
CA ASP A 346 -6.85 37.47 -11.35
C ASP A 346 -5.89 36.40 -11.86
N ARG A 347 -5.72 35.35 -11.05
CA ARG A 347 -4.85 34.23 -11.37
C ARG A 347 -5.50 32.95 -10.91
N ARG A 348 -5.76 32.05 -11.84
CA ARG A 348 -6.48 30.80 -11.58
C ARG A 348 -5.87 29.61 -12.27
N TRP A 349 -6.16 28.43 -11.74
CA TRP A 349 -5.74 27.15 -12.29
C TRP A 349 -6.92 26.22 -12.46
N LEU A 350 -6.92 25.51 -13.58
CA LEU A 350 -7.99 24.58 -13.89
C LEU A 350 -7.73 23.23 -13.22
N PHE A 351 -8.72 22.78 -12.46
CA PHE A 351 -8.75 21.46 -11.83
C PHE A 351 -10.01 20.70 -12.24
N THR A 352 -9.96 19.38 -12.14
CA THR A 352 -11.10 18.48 -12.29
C THR A 352 -11.14 17.51 -11.12
N LYS A 353 -12.35 17.03 -10.79
CA LYS A 353 -12.55 16.02 -9.76
C LYS A 353 -12.51 14.64 -10.42
N ARG A 354 -11.64 13.75 -9.92
CA ARG A 354 -11.61 12.35 -10.38
C ARG A 354 -12.93 11.64 -10.05
N PRO A 355 -13.33 10.63 -10.84
CA PRO A 355 -14.52 9.84 -10.56
C PRO A 355 -14.56 9.29 -9.13
N ASP A 356 -15.75 9.07 -8.57
CA ASP A 356 -15.91 8.57 -7.19
C ASP A 356 -15.48 7.10 -7.00
N LYS A 357 -15.08 6.43 -8.09
CA LYS A 357 -14.54 5.06 -8.10
C LYS A 357 -13.21 5.01 -8.84
N GLY A 358 -12.35 4.06 -8.47
CA GLY A 358 -11.06 3.84 -9.12
C GLY A 358 -9.86 4.47 -8.41
N LEU A 359 -8.77 4.65 -9.15
CA LEU A 359 -7.51 5.21 -8.63
C LEU A 359 -7.71 6.69 -8.25
N LEU A 360 -7.29 7.04 -7.02
CA LEU A 360 -7.39 8.40 -6.46
C LEU A 360 -8.82 8.98 -6.47
N ALA A 361 -9.83 8.12 -6.30
CA ALA A 361 -11.24 8.47 -6.43
C ALA A 361 -11.67 9.69 -5.60
N GLY A 362 -12.31 10.67 -6.25
CA GLY A 362 -12.82 11.90 -5.63
C GLY A 362 -11.77 12.95 -5.27
N LEU A 363 -10.49 12.72 -5.55
CA LEU A 363 -9.46 13.76 -5.43
C LEU A 363 -9.48 14.72 -6.62
N TYR A 364 -8.97 15.92 -6.41
CA TYR A 364 -8.80 16.91 -7.46
C TYR A 364 -7.41 16.80 -8.12
N GLU A 365 -7.36 17.09 -9.41
CA GLU A 365 -6.13 17.13 -10.20
C GLU A 365 -6.26 18.08 -11.39
N PRO A 366 -5.15 18.59 -11.96
CA PRO A 366 -5.20 19.25 -13.26
C PRO A 366 -5.67 18.27 -14.35
N PRO A 367 -6.21 18.76 -15.48
CA PRO A 367 -6.55 17.94 -16.64
C PRO A 367 -5.42 16.95 -16.99
N THR A 368 -5.76 15.65 -16.97
CA THR A 368 -4.78 14.57 -17.09
C THR A 368 -5.29 13.53 -18.09
N THR A 369 -4.41 13.09 -18.99
CA THR A 369 -4.74 12.14 -20.08
C THR A 369 -3.70 11.03 -20.18
N PRO A 370 -4.09 9.74 -20.23
CA PRO A 370 -3.16 8.64 -20.47
C PRO A 370 -2.48 8.73 -21.84
N ILE A 371 -1.19 8.38 -21.90
CA ILE A 371 -0.40 8.39 -23.14
C ILE A 371 0.51 7.16 -23.25
N PRO A 372 0.95 6.79 -24.47
CA PRO A 372 2.01 5.81 -24.66
C PRO A 372 3.34 6.21 -24.00
N PRO A 373 4.16 5.24 -23.53
CA PRO A 373 5.43 5.51 -22.85
C PRO A 373 6.48 6.20 -23.76
N ASP A 374 6.39 5.97 -25.06
CA ASP A 374 7.30 6.43 -26.12
C ASP A 374 6.88 7.78 -26.75
N SER A 375 5.80 8.40 -26.28
CA SER A 375 5.36 9.71 -26.78
C SER A 375 6.44 10.78 -26.63
N THR A 376 6.69 11.55 -27.69
CA THR A 376 7.69 12.64 -27.72
C THR A 376 7.23 13.86 -26.91
N SER A 377 8.10 14.87 -26.72
CA SER A 377 7.69 16.14 -26.10
C SER A 377 6.56 16.83 -26.87
N THR A 378 6.63 16.82 -28.20
CA THR A 378 5.62 17.41 -29.07
C THR A 378 4.30 16.66 -29.01
N ASP A 379 4.33 15.33 -28.93
CA ASP A 379 3.10 14.53 -28.72
C ASP A 379 2.44 14.88 -27.39
N ARG A 380 3.23 15.01 -26.31
CA ARG A 380 2.72 15.36 -24.97
C ARG A 380 2.09 16.75 -24.98
N GLU A 381 2.76 17.74 -25.57
CA GLU A 381 2.23 19.11 -25.68
C GLU A 381 0.92 19.16 -26.47
N ARG A 382 0.88 18.48 -27.63
CA ARG A 382 -0.34 18.38 -28.46
C ARG A 382 -1.49 17.72 -27.70
N LEU A 383 -1.26 16.55 -27.08
CA LEU A 383 -2.29 15.82 -26.33
C LEU A 383 -2.77 16.59 -25.10
N ALA A 384 -1.89 17.34 -24.44
CA ALA A 384 -2.26 18.22 -23.34
C ALA A 384 -3.25 19.30 -23.80
N LEU A 385 -2.98 19.97 -24.93
CA LEU A 385 -3.90 20.96 -25.49
C LEU A 385 -5.22 20.33 -25.96
N GLU A 386 -5.17 19.20 -26.66
CA GLU A 386 -6.38 18.49 -27.12
C GLU A 386 -7.28 18.15 -25.92
N SER A 387 -6.70 17.72 -24.79
CA SER A 387 -7.45 17.40 -23.59
C SER A 387 -8.17 18.61 -22.97
N LEU A 388 -7.64 19.82 -23.11
CA LEU A 388 -8.24 21.04 -22.55
C LEU A 388 -9.61 21.35 -23.16
N SER A 389 -9.84 20.97 -24.42
CA SER A 389 -11.11 21.21 -25.13
C SER A 389 -12.33 20.61 -24.42
N THR A 390 -12.13 19.55 -23.62
CA THR A 390 -13.20 18.93 -22.82
C THR A 390 -13.59 19.79 -21.61
N TYR A 391 -12.65 20.59 -21.11
CA TYR A 391 -12.80 21.34 -19.86
C TYR A 391 -13.07 22.82 -20.10
N VAL A 392 -12.59 23.37 -21.21
CA VAL A 392 -12.60 24.81 -21.47
C VAL A 392 -12.57 25.07 -22.97
N GLN A 393 -13.34 26.07 -23.41
CA GLN A 393 -13.25 26.61 -24.76
C GLN A 393 -12.32 27.81 -24.79
N LEU A 394 -11.08 27.58 -25.20
CA LEU A 394 -10.08 28.65 -25.35
C LEU A 394 -10.35 29.42 -26.65
N THR A 395 -10.39 30.75 -26.55
CA THR A 395 -10.57 31.65 -27.70
C THR A 395 -9.28 31.91 -28.48
N GLN A 396 -8.14 31.60 -27.87
CA GLN A 396 -6.80 31.71 -28.46
C GLN A 396 -6.12 30.36 -28.38
N SER A 397 -5.20 30.08 -29.31
CA SER A 397 -4.35 28.89 -29.25
C SER A 397 -3.14 29.19 -28.35
N PRO A 398 -3.11 28.72 -27.08
CA PRO A 398 -1.98 28.99 -26.22
C PRO A 398 -0.77 28.17 -26.65
N THR A 399 0.42 28.66 -26.31
CA THR A 399 1.66 27.90 -26.54
C THR A 399 1.93 26.99 -25.33
N PRO A 400 1.89 25.65 -25.50
CA PRO A 400 2.20 24.73 -24.43
C PRO A 400 3.71 24.68 -24.21
N ARG A 401 4.12 24.44 -22.97
CA ARG A 401 5.53 24.25 -22.61
C ARG A 401 5.69 22.97 -21.82
N TYR A 402 6.39 21.98 -22.39
CA TYR A 402 6.82 20.81 -21.66
C TYR A 402 7.82 21.17 -20.57
N ILE A 403 7.58 20.70 -19.35
CA ILE A 403 8.37 21.01 -18.16
C ILE A 403 9.29 19.86 -17.78
N ALA A 404 8.72 18.68 -17.48
CA ALA A 404 9.45 17.53 -16.99
C ALA A 404 8.60 16.24 -16.98
N SER A 405 9.27 15.09 -16.84
CA SER A 405 8.64 13.82 -16.43
C SER A 405 8.84 13.60 -14.93
N VAL A 406 7.76 13.33 -14.20
CA VAL A 406 7.77 13.15 -12.75
C VAL A 406 7.30 11.72 -12.42
N PRO A 407 8.20 10.83 -11.97
CA PRO A 407 7.82 9.48 -11.56
C PRO A 407 7.06 9.49 -10.23
N HIS A 408 6.00 8.68 -10.15
CA HIS A 408 5.17 8.47 -8.98
C HIS A 408 4.80 7.00 -8.82
N ILE A 409 5.16 6.40 -7.68
CA ILE A 409 4.98 4.96 -7.46
C ILE A 409 3.78 4.70 -6.56
N PHE A 410 2.86 3.88 -7.06
CA PHE A 410 1.80 3.24 -6.30
C PHE A 410 2.18 1.78 -5.99
N SER A 411 1.42 1.11 -5.13
CA SER A 411 1.72 -0.29 -4.75
C SER A 411 1.72 -1.27 -5.93
N HIS A 412 0.97 -0.96 -7.01
CA HIS A 412 0.78 -1.85 -8.17
C HIS A 412 0.94 -1.13 -9.52
N ILE A 413 1.34 0.15 -9.51
CA ILE A 413 1.50 0.99 -10.70
C ILE A 413 2.75 1.84 -10.52
N ASN A 414 3.62 1.86 -11.52
CA ASN A 414 4.68 2.85 -11.66
C ASN A 414 4.18 3.90 -12.66
N MET A 415 3.68 5.02 -12.14
CA MET A 415 3.12 6.10 -12.95
C MET A 415 4.20 7.12 -13.28
N THR A 416 4.22 7.63 -14.51
CA THR A 416 5.05 8.78 -14.89
C THR A 416 4.15 9.91 -15.38
N TYR A 417 4.16 11.03 -14.65
CA TYR A 417 3.44 12.24 -15.04
C TYR A 417 4.31 13.12 -15.93
N HIS A 418 3.89 13.36 -17.16
CA HIS A 418 4.53 14.28 -18.09
C HIS A 418 3.86 15.65 -17.97
N VAL A 419 4.59 16.61 -17.43
CA VAL A 419 4.03 17.91 -17.05
C VAL A 419 4.13 18.89 -18.22
N VAL A 420 2.99 19.40 -18.66
CA VAL A 420 2.88 20.49 -19.64
C VAL A 420 2.24 21.68 -18.95
N HIS A 421 2.85 22.85 -19.08
CA HIS A 421 2.34 24.11 -18.56
C HIS A 421 1.80 24.94 -19.72
N VAL A 422 0.59 25.46 -19.56
CA VAL A 422 -0.10 26.30 -20.54
C VAL A 422 -0.50 27.58 -19.84
N LEU A 423 0.02 28.72 -20.29
CA LEU A 423 -0.34 30.04 -19.79
C LEU A 423 -1.32 30.69 -20.78
N VAL A 424 -2.44 31.19 -20.27
CA VAL A 424 -3.42 31.97 -21.02
C VAL A 424 -3.51 33.36 -20.40
N GLU A 425 -3.22 34.38 -21.22
CA GLU A 425 -3.31 35.80 -20.87
C GLU A 425 -4.49 36.41 -21.65
N PRO A 426 -5.67 36.49 -21.04
CA PRO A 426 -6.90 36.88 -21.74
C PRO A 426 -7.03 38.40 -21.85
N PRO A 427 -7.77 38.91 -22.84
CA PRO A 427 -8.15 40.31 -22.90
C PRO A 427 -8.92 40.73 -21.62
N PRO A 428 -8.79 42.00 -21.17
CA PRO A 428 -9.53 42.52 -20.02
C PRO A 428 -11.05 42.28 -20.14
N GLY A 429 -11.69 41.87 -19.04
CA GLY A 429 -13.13 41.59 -19.01
C GLY A 429 -13.54 40.21 -19.57
N THR A 430 -12.59 39.41 -20.06
CA THR A 430 -12.88 38.04 -20.50
C THR A 430 -13.15 37.14 -19.31
N THR A 431 -14.33 36.54 -19.25
CA THR A 431 -14.63 35.43 -18.34
C THR A 431 -14.52 34.11 -19.08
N LEU A 432 -13.95 33.10 -18.44
CA LEU A 432 -13.78 31.78 -19.04
C LEU A 432 -14.39 30.71 -18.13
N PRO A 433 -15.72 30.58 -18.14
CA PRO A 433 -16.37 29.53 -17.38
C PRO A 433 -15.88 28.17 -17.89
N PRO A 434 -15.54 27.22 -16.98
CA PRO A 434 -15.15 25.89 -17.41
C PRO A 434 -16.40 25.16 -17.94
N THR A 435 -16.24 24.47 -19.07
CA THR A 435 -17.25 23.53 -19.60
C THR A 435 -17.41 22.35 -18.64
N THR A 436 -16.27 21.78 -18.23
CA THR A 436 -16.18 20.76 -17.18
C THR A 436 -14.94 21.07 -16.32
N GLY A 437 -15.00 20.83 -15.01
CA GLY A 437 -13.93 21.21 -14.08
C GLY A 437 -14.22 22.50 -13.30
N ILE A 438 -13.21 22.99 -12.57
CA ILE A 438 -13.32 24.10 -11.61
C ILE A 438 -12.06 24.95 -11.69
N TRP A 439 -12.24 26.27 -11.67
CA TRP A 439 -11.14 27.22 -11.49
C TRP A 439 -10.84 27.41 -10.01
N TYR A 440 -9.58 27.21 -9.63
CA TYR A 440 -9.07 27.51 -8.29
C TYR A 440 -8.18 28.74 -8.34
N ASP A 441 -8.38 29.65 -7.39
CA ASP A 441 -7.40 30.69 -7.05
C ASP A 441 -6.25 30.10 -6.20
N ALA A 442 -5.32 30.95 -5.79
CA ALA A 442 -4.15 30.52 -5.03
C ALA A 442 -4.51 29.84 -3.71
N ASP A 443 -5.39 30.46 -2.92
CA ASP A 443 -5.81 29.96 -1.60
C ASP A 443 -6.57 28.62 -1.73
N THR A 444 -7.40 28.48 -2.76
CA THR A 444 -8.14 27.26 -3.06
C THR A 444 -7.20 26.15 -3.53
N VAL A 445 -6.17 26.46 -4.32
CA VAL A 445 -5.14 25.47 -4.69
C VAL A 445 -4.45 24.95 -3.44
N GLU A 446 -3.99 25.81 -2.53
CA GLU A 446 -3.29 25.37 -1.30
C GLU A 446 -4.15 24.42 -0.46
N SER A 447 -5.43 24.74 -0.37
CA SER A 447 -6.42 23.99 0.37
C SER A 447 -7.07 22.85 -0.42
N ALA A 448 -6.72 22.63 -1.70
CA ALA A 448 -7.32 21.58 -2.52
C ALA A 448 -7.00 20.16 -2.04
N ASN A 449 -8.00 19.27 -2.09
CA ASN A 449 -7.83 17.86 -1.75
C ASN A 449 -7.21 17.06 -2.91
N VAL A 450 -5.90 17.16 -3.06
CA VAL A 450 -5.14 16.54 -4.15
C VAL A 450 -4.25 15.38 -3.69
N GLY A 451 -3.90 14.50 -4.63
CA GLY A 451 -2.93 13.43 -4.39
C GLY A 451 -1.48 13.94 -4.27
N THR A 452 -0.60 13.16 -3.65
CA THR A 452 0.84 13.47 -3.57
C THR A 452 1.52 13.53 -4.93
N GLY A 453 0.99 12.84 -5.94
CA GLY A 453 1.44 12.95 -7.34
C GLY A 453 1.25 14.37 -7.88
N VAL A 454 0.04 14.92 -7.72
CA VAL A 454 -0.29 16.30 -8.11
C VAL A 454 0.61 17.31 -7.42
N LYS A 455 0.90 17.13 -6.11
CA LYS A 455 1.84 18.03 -5.40
C LYS A 455 3.24 18.04 -6.00
N LYS A 456 3.73 16.89 -6.49
CA LYS A 456 5.02 16.79 -7.18
C LYS A 456 4.97 17.44 -8.57
N VAL A 457 3.89 17.23 -9.31
CA VAL A 457 3.63 17.87 -10.61
C VAL A 457 3.62 19.39 -10.47
N TRP A 458 2.91 19.90 -9.47
CA TRP A 458 2.88 21.32 -9.14
C TRP A 458 4.28 21.88 -8.82
N ALA A 459 5.03 21.17 -7.97
CA ALA A 459 6.40 21.55 -7.61
C ALA A 459 7.37 21.53 -8.80
N ALA A 460 7.09 20.77 -9.86
CA ALA A 460 7.89 20.80 -11.08
C ALA A 460 7.78 22.15 -11.81
N VAL A 461 6.61 22.80 -11.75
CA VAL A 461 6.36 24.10 -12.37
C VAL A 461 6.76 25.25 -11.43
N TYR A 462 6.27 25.22 -10.19
CA TYR A 462 6.35 26.34 -9.24
C TYR A 462 7.30 26.12 -8.05
N GLY A 463 8.09 25.04 -8.08
CA GLY A 463 9.13 24.75 -7.09
C GLY A 463 8.66 24.02 -5.83
N SER A 464 7.47 24.33 -5.30
CA SER A 464 6.83 23.58 -4.21
C SER A 464 5.30 23.70 -4.27
N TRP A 465 4.58 22.80 -3.60
CA TRP A 465 3.14 22.95 -3.40
C TRP A 465 2.81 24.26 -2.69
N GLY A 466 1.80 25.00 -3.17
CA GLY A 466 1.41 26.32 -2.65
C GLY A 466 2.33 27.47 -3.06
N ARG A 467 3.34 27.23 -3.89
CA ARG A 467 4.02 28.32 -4.58
C ARG A 467 3.40 28.51 -5.96
N PHE A 468 3.39 29.77 -6.39
CA PHE A 468 2.81 30.17 -7.66
C PHE A 468 3.83 30.87 -8.56
N GLU A 469 5.01 31.22 -8.04
CA GLU A 469 6.10 31.74 -8.87
C GLU A 469 6.86 30.59 -9.54
N ALA A 470 7.02 30.67 -10.87
CA ALA A 470 7.77 29.69 -11.62
C ALA A 470 9.25 29.71 -11.19
N LYS A 471 9.93 28.55 -11.21
CA LYS A 471 11.39 28.53 -11.07
C LYS A 471 12.00 29.36 -12.21
N THR A 472 12.62 30.49 -11.89
CA THR A 472 13.55 31.16 -12.80
C THR A 472 14.64 30.16 -13.17
N ALA A 473 14.85 29.92 -14.46
CA ALA A 473 15.93 29.07 -14.94
C ALA A 473 17.26 29.49 -14.28
N PRO A 474 18.13 28.56 -13.85
CA PRO A 474 19.42 28.92 -13.30
C PRO A 474 20.18 29.75 -14.35
N LYS A 475 20.54 30.99 -13.99
CA LYS A 475 21.40 31.85 -14.82
C LYS A 475 22.65 31.06 -15.19
N THR A 476 22.88 30.90 -16.48
CA THR A 476 24.10 30.30 -17.02
C THR A 476 25.29 31.05 -16.45
N ILE A 477 26.01 30.45 -15.50
CA ILE A 477 27.28 30.99 -15.03
C ILE A 477 28.24 30.89 -16.22
N ARG A 478 28.50 32.02 -16.88
CA ARG A 478 29.63 32.15 -17.82
C ARG A 478 30.88 31.77 -17.04
N LYS A 479 31.41 30.59 -17.33
CA LYS A 479 32.70 30.12 -16.85
C LYS A 479 33.75 31.08 -17.42
N VAL A 480 34.21 32.02 -16.60
CA VAL A 480 35.39 32.83 -16.92
C VAL A 480 36.57 31.86 -16.98
N MET A 481 37.09 31.61 -18.18
CA MET A 481 38.37 30.93 -18.37
C MET A 481 39.46 31.80 -17.75
N MET A 482 40.06 31.34 -16.65
CA MET A 482 41.35 31.86 -16.19
C MET A 482 42.47 31.18 -17.00
N PRO A 483 43.49 31.91 -17.46
CA PRO A 483 44.62 31.32 -18.16
C PRO A 483 45.48 30.50 -17.20
N LEU A 484 45.84 29.29 -17.61
CA LEU A 484 46.80 28.44 -16.90
C LEU A 484 48.19 29.08 -17.00
N MET A 485 48.76 29.47 -15.85
CA MET A 485 50.19 29.78 -15.75
C MET A 485 51.03 28.48 -15.73
N PRO A 486 52.21 28.46 -16.36
CA PRO A 486 53.06 27.29 -16.41
C PRO A 486 53.75 27.08 -15.06
N ARG A 487 53.74 25.83 -14.57
CA ARG A 487 54.48 25.43 -13.38
C ARG A 487 55.97 25.35 -13.72
N LYS A 488 56.80 26.01 -12.91
CA LYS A 488 58.20 25.63 -12.68
C LYS A 488 58.27 24.63 -11.54
#